data_AF-A0A9E4UFX5-F1
#
_entry.id   AF-A0A9E4UFX5-F1
#
_cell.length_a   1.000
_cell.length_b   1.000
_cell.length_c   1.000
_cell.angle_alpha   90.00
_cell.angle_beta   90.00
_cell.angle_gamma   90.00
#
_symmetry.space_group_name_H-M   'P 1'
#
loop_
_entity.id
_entity.type
_entity.pdbx_description
1 polymer ?
#
loop_
_entity_poly.entity_id
_entity_poly.type
_entity_poly.pdbx_seq_one_letter_code
_entity_poly.pdbx_strand_id
1 'polypeptide(L)'
;TPADERHHVNKHDFNVPFVCGCRDLGEALRRIGEGAAMIRTKGEAGTGNIVEAVRHLRSVWDSIRKLQAMPEEQLMTEAKELGAPYELVRETRTLGRLPVVNFAAGGVATPADAALMMQLGADGVFVGSGIFKSEDPARMAHAIVQAVTHYQDPKILADISKGLGEAMRGLELSQIPEEELLAKRGW
;
A
#
# COMPACT_ATOMS: atom_id res chain seq x y z
N THR A 1 -12.59 7.25 11.37
CA THR A 1 -13.95 6.91 10.89
C THR A 1 -14.20 7.65 9.59
N PRO A 2 -14.84 7.04 8.57
CA PRO A 2 -15.26 7.75 7.37
C PRO A 2 -16.17 8.93 7.74
N ALA A 3 -16.01 10.06 7.06
CA ALA A 3 -16.87 11.22 7.23
C ALA A 3 -18.06 11.24 6.24
N ASP A 4 -17.87 10.60 5.08
CA ASP A 4 -18.90 10.33 4.06
C ASP A 4 -18.70 8.87 3.61
N GLU A 5 -19.79 8.12 3.47
CA GLU A 5 -19.80 6.70 3.09
C GLU A 5 -20.03 6.47 1.58
N ARG A 6 -20.25 7.55 0.82
CA ARG A 6 -20.60 7.52 -0.60
C ARG A 6 -19.65 8.32 -1.48
N HIS A 7 -19.12 9.43 -0.99
CA HIS A 7 -18.27 10.32 -1.81
C HIS A 7 -16.88 10.55 -1.19
N HIS A 8 -15.87 10.45 -2.05
CA HIS A 8 -14.53 10.90 -1.73
C HIS A 8 -14.43 12.39 -2.03
N VAL A 9 -13.49 13.07 -1.39
CA VAL A 9 -13.16 14.47 -1.69
C VAL A 9 -12.81 14.62 -3.18
N ASN A 10 -13.37 15.65 -3.82
CA ASN A 10 -12.89 16.13 -5.13
C ASN A 10 -11.53 16.80 -4.93
N LYS A 11 -10.45 16.10 -5.26
CA LYS A 11 -9.09 16.56 -4.92
C LYS A 11 -8.56 17.59 -5.91
N HIS A 12 -9.19 17.71 -7.09
CA HIS A 12 -8.84 18.71 -8.11
C HIS A 12 -9.09 20.16 -7.65
N ASP A 13 -9.93 20.37 -6.65
CA ASP A 13 -10.22 21.71 -6.10
C ASP A 13 -9.10 22.23 -5.18
N PHE A 14 -8.02 21.46 -4.99
CA PHE A 14 -6.96 21.75 -4.05
C PHE A 14 -5.58 21.81 -4.73
N ASN A 15 -4.73 22.71 -4.24
CA ASN A 15 -3.33 22.78 -4.66
C ASN A 15 -2.42 21.81 -3.88
N VAL A 16 -2.87 21.33 -2.73
CA VAL A 16 -2.11 20.41 -1.87
C VAL A 16 -2.32 18.98 -2.35
N PRO A 17 -1.26 18.16 -2.52
CA PRO A 17 -1.41 16.80 -3.01
C PRO A 17 -2.08 15.88 -1.98
N PHE A 18 -2.89 14.95 -2.47
CA PHE A 18 -3.57 13.94 -1.65
C PHE A 18 -2.95 12.56 -1.82
N VAL A 19 -2.82 11.85 -0.70
CA VAL A 19 -2.54 10.40 -0.67
C VAL A 19 -3.81 9.64 -0.37
N CYS A 20 -4.11 8.58 -1.14
CA CYS A 20 -5.28 7.74 -0.94
C CYS A 20 -4.91 6.26 -0.78
N GLY A 21 -5.70 5.54 0.02
CA GLY A 21 -5.54 4.09 0.21
C GLY A 21 -6.30 3.29 -0.84
N CYS A 22 -5.73 2.19 -1.32
CA CYS A 22 -6.41 1.22 -2.20
C CYS A 22 -6.18 -0.23 -1.74
N ARG A 23 -7.05 -1.12 -2.20
CA ARG A 23 -6.93 -2.58 -2.05
C ARG A 23 -6.65 -3.33 -3.36
N ASP A 24 -7.03 -2.72 -4.46
CA ASP A 24 -6.95 -3.26 -5.81
C ASP A 24 -6.74 -2.10 -6.81
N LEU A 25 -6.54 -2.47 -8.08
CA LEU A 25 -6.30 -1.51 -9.14
C LEU A 25 -7.52 -0.61 -9.42
N GLY A 26 -8.73 -1.14 -9.31
CA GLY A 26 -9.96 -0.37 -9.53
C GLY A 26 -10.09 0.79 -8.54
N GLU A 27 -9.92 0.51 -7.25
CA GLU A 27 -9.87 1.53 -6.21
C GLU A 27 -8.76 2.55 -6.48
N ALA A 28 -7.54 2.10 -6.81
CA ALA A 28 -6.42 3.00 -7.07
C ALA A 28 -6.74 3.99 -8.20
N LEU A 29 -7.24 3.51 -9.34
CA LEU A 29 -7.55 4.34 -10.50
C LEU A 29 -8.75 5.26 -10.26
N ARG A 30 -9.75 4.86 -9.47
CA ARG A 30 -10.82 5.78 -9.03
C ARG A 30 -10.25 6.94 -8.20
N ARG A 31 -9.37 6.64 -7.23
CA ARG A 31 -8.75 7.69 -6.40
C ARG A 31 -7.89 8.64 -7.23
N ILE A 32 -7.16 8.13 -8.22
CA ILE A 32 -6.38 8.95 -9.16
C ILE A 32 -7.31 9.80 -10.03
N GLY A 33 -8.40 9.23 -10.56
CA GLY A 33 -9.40 9.99 -11.33
C GLY A 33 -10.05 11.13 -10.55
N GLU A 34 -10.20 10.97 -9.24
CA GLU A 34 -10.65 12.02 -8.32
C GLU A 34 -9.57 13.04 -7.93
N GLY A 35 -8.33 12.88 -8.41
CA GLY A 35 -7.20 13.80 -8.19
C GLY A 35 -6.17 13.38 -7.14
N ALA A 36 -6.07 12.09 -6.78
CA ALA A 36 -5.00 11.63 -5.89
C ALA A 36 -3.63 11.69 -6.59
N ALA A 37 -2.67 12.37 -5.96
CA ALA A 37 -1.29 12.49 -6.45
C ALA A 37 -0.39 11.33 -6.00
N MET A 38 -0.87 10.51 -5.05
CA MET A 38 -0.16 9.38 -4.48
C MET A 38 -1.16 8.31 -4.01
N ILE A 39 -0.76 7.04 -4.16
CA ILE A 39 -1.49 5.89 -3.66
C ILE A 39 -0.68 5.19 -2.57
N ARG A 40 -1.39 4.52 -1.67
CA ARG A 40 -0.80 3.54 -0.75
C ARG A 40 -1.72 2.33 -0.58
N THR A 41 -1.19 1.21 -0.14
CA THR A 41 -2.05 0.12 0.33
C THR A 41 -2.86 0.57 1.55
N LYS A 42 -4.07 0.05 1.73
CA LYS A 42 -4.80 0.23 3.00
C LYS A 42 -4.11 -0.53 4.13
N GLY A 43 -3.88 -1.83 3.89
CA GLY A 43 -3.40 -2.77 4.89
C GLY A 43 -4.33 -2.85 6.10
N GLU A 44 -3.89 -3.50 7.17
CA GLU A 44 -4.56 -3.44 8.46
C GLU A 44 -3.68 -2.61 9.41
N ALA A 45 -4.08 -1.37 9.66
CA ALA A 45 -3.24 -0.45 10.42
C ALA A 45 -3.30 -0.77 11.92
N GLY A 46 -2.17 -0.66 12.62
CA GLY A 46 -2.10 -0.83 14.07
C GLY A 46 -1.95 -2.27 14.57
N THR A 47 -2.01 -3.27 13.68
CA THR A 47 -1.94 -4.69 14.05
C THR A 47 -0.53 -5.28 14.04
N GLY A 48 0.45 -4.59 13.44
CA GLY A 48 1.79 -5.17 13.21
C GLY A 48 1.78 -6.40 12.30
N ASN A 49 0.72 -6.60 11.52
CA ASN A 49 0.58 -7.72 10.59
C ASN A 49 0.50 -7.22 9.14
N ILE A 50 1.53 -7.52 8.35
CA ILE A 50 1.68 -7.04 6.97
C ILE A 50 0.80 -7.77 5.94
N VAL A 51 0.10 -8.85 6.30
CA VAL A 51 -0.55 -9.73 5.32
C VAL A 51 -1.54 -9.02 4.41
N GLU A 52 -2.31 -8.05 4.94
CA GLU A 52 -3.23 -7.24 4.14
C GLU A 52 -2.49 -6.29 3.19
N ALA A 53 -1.39 -5.67 3.65
CA ALA A 53 -0.60 -4.80 2.79
C ALA A 53 0.03 -5.60 1.64
N VAL A 54 0.56 -6.79 1.92
CA VAL A 54 1.07 -7.73 0.91
C VAL A 54 -0.04 -8.12 -0.07
N ARG A 55 -1.23 -8.45 0.41
CA ARG A 55 -2.37 -8.84 -0.43
C ARG A 55 -2.78 -7.71 -1.37
N HIS A 56 -2.93 -6.50 -0.85
CA HIS A 56 -3.32 -5.33 -1.65
C HIS A 56 -2.27 -4.97 -2.70
N LEU A 57 -0.98 -4.98 -2.33
CA LEU A 57 0.10 -4.66 -3.26
C LEU A 57 0.18 -5.70 -4.39
N ARG A 58 0.06 -6.99 -4.05
CA ARG A 58 0.00 -8.07 -5.06
C ARG A 58 -1.21 -7.94 -5.97
N SER A 59 -2.39 -7.68 -5.41
CA SER A 59 -3.63 -7.45 -6.17
C SER A 59 -3.45 -6.37 -7.25
N VAL A 60 -2.90 -5.20 -6.86
CA VAL A 60 -2.61 -4.11 -7.80
C VAL A 60 -1.64 -4.55 -8.89
N TRP A 61 -0.51 -5.15 -8.53
CA TRP A 61 0.50 -5.58 -9.50
C TRP A 61 0.01 -6.69 -10.43
N ASP A 62 -0.78 -7.64 -9.94
CA ASP A 62 -1.34 -8.72 -10.74
C ASP A 62 -2.35 -8.19 -11.75
N SER A 63 -3.20 -7.22 -11.36
CA SER A 63 -4.08 -6.52 -12.30
C SER A 63 -3.28 -5.73 -13.35
N ILE A 64 -2.19 -5.04 -12.98
CA ILE A 64 -1.35 -4.31 -13.94
C ILE A 64 -0.72 -5.27 -14.95
N ARG A 65 -0.17 -6.41 -14.50
CA ARG A 65 0.39 -7.45 -15.38
C ARG A 65 -0.67 -8.03 -16.32
N LYS A 66 -1.89 -8.27 -15.81
CA LYS A 66 -3.04 -8.69 -16.62
C LYS A 66 -3.35 -7.66 -17.71
N LEU A 67 -3.41 -6.37 -17.37
CA LEU A 67 -3.65 -5.28 -18.33
C LEU A 67 -2.58 -5.22 -19.41
N GLN A 68 -1.29 -5.38 -19.06
CA GLN A 68 -0.20 -5.36 -20.05
C GLN A 68 -0.31 -6.48 -21.09
N ALA A 69 -0.75 -7.67 -20.68
CA ALA A 69 -0.92 -8.82 -21.56
C ALA A 69 -2.26 -8.83 -22.33
N MET A 70 -3.20 -7.95 -21.96
CA MET A 70 -4.56 -7.93 -22.51
C MET A 70 -4.61 -7.28 -23.90
N PRO A 71 -5.33 -7.83 -24.89
CA PRO A 71 -5.60 -7.16 -26.17
C PRO A 71 -6.37 -5.84 -25.99
N GLU A 72 -6.17 -4.86 -26.89
CA GLU A 72 -6.76 -3.52 -26.76
C GLU A 72 -8.29 -3.52 -26.77
N GLU A 73 -8.90 -4.39 -27.56
CA GLU A 73 -10.34 -4.56 -27.67
C GLU A 73 -11.01 -5.04 -26.37
N GLN A 74 -10.27 -5.65 -25.45
CA GLN A 74 -10.79 -6.12 -24.16
C GLN A 74 -10.75 -5.05 -23.07
N LEU A 75 -9.99 -3.97 -23.26
CA LEU A 75 -9.75 -2.97 -22.21
C LEU A 75 -11.01 -2.24 -21.74
N MET A 76 -11.97 -2.02 -22.63
CA MET A 76 -13.21 -1.33 -22.25
C MET A 76 -14.03 -2.19 -21.28
N THR A 77 -14.09 -3.50 -21.51
CA THR A 77 -14.74 -4.45 -20.60
C THR A 77 -14.02 -4.51 -19.27
N GLU A 78 -12.68 -4.61 -19.29
CA GLU A 78 -11.89 -4.64 -18.06
C GLU A 78 -12.04 -3.35 -17.24
N ALA A 79 -12.06 -2.17 -17.88
CA ALA A 79 -12.28 -0.91 -17.20
C ALA A 79 -13.65 -0.85 -16.49
N LYS A 80 -14.69 -1.41 -17.13
CA LYS A 80 -16.02 -1.55 -16.53
C LYS A 80 -15.99 -2.50 -15.33
N GLU A 81 -15.33 -3.64 -15.44
CA GLU A 81 -15.23 -4.65 -14.36
C GLU A 81 -14.44 -4.12 -13.15
N LEU A 82 -13.34 -3.41 -13.39
CA LEU A 82 -12.57 -2.72 -12.35
C LEU A 82 -13.35 -1.55 -11.72
N GLY A 83 -14.37 -1.03 -12.41
CA GLY A 83 -15.03 0.22 -12.05
C GLY A 83 -14.05 1.39 -12.07
N ALA A 84 -13.21 1.49 -13.10
CA ALA A 84 -12.13 2.45 -13.21
C ALA A 84 -12.26 3.32 -14.49
N PRO A 85 -11.74 4.56 -14.50
CA PRO A 85 -11.73 5.39 -15.70
C PRO A 85 -10.92 4.74 -16.83
N TYR A 86 -11.54 4.59 -18.01
CA TYR A 86 -10.94 3.89 -19.16
C TYR A 86 -9.58 4.47 -19.58
N GLU A 87 -9.44 5.80 -19.63
CA GLU A 87 -8.18 6.43 -20.01
C GLU A 87 -7.04 6.11 -19.02
N LEU A 88 -7.35 6.05 -17.72
CA LEU A 88 -6.35 5.67 -16.70
C LEU A 88 -5.99 4.18 -16.79
N VAL A 89 -6.93 3.32 -17.18
CA VAL A 89 -6.64 1.90 -17.45
C VAL A 89 -5.68 1.76 -18.63
N ARG A 90 -5.91 2.51 -19.72
CA ARG A 90 -5.01 2.55 -20.88
C ARG A 90 -3.64 3.09 -20.51
N GLU A 91 -3.57 4.22 -19.81
CA GLU A 91 -2.32 4.82 -19.37
C GLU A 91 -1.53 3.84 -18.47
N THR A 92 -2.19 3.22 -17.50
CA THR A 92 -1.58 2.22 -16.61
C THR A 92 -1.04 1.02 -17.39
N ARG A 93 -1.79 0.52 -18.38
CA ARG A 93 -1.31 -0.54 -19.28
C ARG A 93 -0.05 -0.12 -20.02
N THR A 94 -0.06 1.07 -20.64
CA THR A 94 1.07 1.58 -21.43
C THR A 94 2.31 1.79 -20.55
N LEU A 95 2.14 2.31 -19.34
CA LEU A 95 3.24 2.54 -18.39
C LEU A 95 3.75 1.25 -17.75
N GLY A 96 2.92 0.21 -17.63
CA GLY A 96 3.23 -1.00 -16.87
C GLY A 96 3.31 -0.78 -15.35
N ARG A 97 2.75 0.33 -14.87
CA ARG A 97 2.69 0.75 -13.47
C ARG A 97 1.58 1.78 -13.30
N LEU A 98 1.25 2.12 -12.05
CA LEU A 98 0.39 3.27 -11.79
C LEU A 98 1.05 4.58 -12.27
N PRO A 99 0.26 5.56 -12.75
CA PRO A 99 0.77 6.86 -13.17
C PRO A 99 1.28 7.72 -12.00
N VAL A 100 1.03 7.31 -10.75
CA VAL A 100 1.51 7.94 -9.52
C VAL A 100 2.27 6.93 -8.65
N VAL A 101 3.01 7.43 -7.66
CA VAL A 101 3.72 6.57 -6.68
C VAL A 101 2.75 5.74 -5.83
N ASN A 102 3.14 4.52 -5.51
CA ASN A 102 2.38 3.57 -4.70
C ASN A 102 3.20 3.05 -3.52
N PHE A 103 2.88 3.49 -2.31
CA PHE A 103 3.57 3.07 -1.09
C PHE A 103 2.87 1.90 -0.40
N ALA A 104 3.63 1.07 0.28
CA ALA A 104 3.08 0.11 1.22
C ALA A 104 2.71 0.82 2.53
N ALA A 105 1.57 0.47 3.11
CA ALA A 105 1.12 0.92 4.42
C ALA A 105 0.23 -0.12 5.09
N GLY A 106 0.26 -0.11 6.43
CA GLY A 106 -0.50 -1.03 7.29
C GLY A 106 0.30 -2.28 7.64
N GLY A 107 0.54 -2.49 8.94
CA GLY A 107 1.15 -3.72 9.45
C GLY A 107 2.69 -3.77 9.46
N VAL A 108 3.41 -2.85 8.82
CA VAL A 108 4.89 -2.85 8.83
C VAL A 108 5.40 -2.62 10.26
N ALA A 109 6.09 -3.61 10.82
CA ALA A 109 6.59 -3.59 12.19
C ALA A 109 8.09 -3.87 12.31
N THR A 110 8.73 -4.41 11.26
CA THR A 110 10.14 -4.79 11.27
C THR A 110 10.90 -4.31 10.03
N PRO A 111 12.24 -4.29 10.05
CA PRO A 111 13.06 -4.07 8.85
C PRO A 111 12.77 -5.08 7.73
N ALA A 112 12.54 -6.35 8.09
CA ALA A 112 12.23 -7.41 7.12
C ALA A 112 10.90 -7.14 6.39
N ASP A 113 9.88 -6.69 7.12
CA ASP A 113 8.61 -6.27 6.53
C ASP A 113 8.80 -5.14 5.52
N ALA A 114 9.55 -4.11 5.90
CA ALA A 114 9.80 -2.96 5.04
C ALA A 114 10.54 -3.37 3.76
N ALA A 115 11.59 -4.19 3.89
CA ALA A 115 12.33 -4.72 2.75
C ALA A 115 11.45 -5.60 1.85
N LEU A 116 10.63 -6.47 2.43
CA LEU A 116 9.69 -7.30 1.68
C LEU A 116 8.74 -6.44 0.83
N MET A 117 8.16 -5.38 1.39
CA MET A 117 7.26 -4.50 0.63
C MET A 117 7.96 -3.83 -0.55
N MET A 118 9.23 -3.41 -0.38
CA MET A 118 10.04 -2.88 -1.49
C MET A 118 10.34 -3.96 -2.55
N GLN A 119 10.69 -5.19 -2.14
CA GLN A 119 10.91 -6.31 -3.07
C GLN A 119 9.65 -6.69 -3.85
N LEU A 120 8.46 -6.45 -3.29
CA LEU A 120 7.18 -6.66 -3.95
C LEU A 120 6.79 -5.52 -4.91
N GLY A 121 7.63 -4.48 -5.04
CA GLY A 121 7.45 -3.39 -5.99
C GLY A 121 6.69 -2.19 -5.42
N ALA A 122 6.74 -1.96 -4.11
CA ALA A 122 6.33 -0.67 -3.55
C ALA A 122 7.40 0.41 -3.83
N ASP A 123 6.96 1.66 -4.00
CA ASP A 123 7.87 2.80 -4.19
C ASP A 123 8.42 3.35 -2.85
N GLY A 124 7.88 2.86 -1.74
CA GLY A 124 8.22 3.27 -0.38
C GLY A 124 7.29 2.64 0.65
N VAL A 125 7.51 2.93 1.93
CA VAL A 125 6.71 2.39 3.04
C VAL A 125 6.26 3.50 4.00
N PHE A 126 5.03 3.40 4.48
CA PHE A 126 4.53 4.16 5.63
C PHE A 126 4.60 3.30 6.88
N VAL A 127 5.20 3.84 7.93
CA VAL A 127 5.27 3.18 9.24
C VAL A 127 4.81 4.14 10.32
N GLY A 128 3.91 3.66 11.17
CA GLY A 128 3.42 4.40 12.33
C GLY A 128 3.67 3.60 13.61
N SER A 129 2.69 2.76 13.97
CA SER A 129 2.73 2.00 15.21
C SER A 129 3.89 1.02 15.34
N GLY A 130 4.42 0.50 14.23
CA GLY A 130 5.58 -0.39 14.21
C GLY A 130 6.85 0.23 14.79
N ILE A 131 7.00 1.55 14.67
CA ILE A 131 8.11 2.31 15.27
C ILE A 131 7.75 2.70 16.71
N PHE A 132 6.67 3.45 16.90
CA PHE A 132 6.37 4.09 18.18
C PHE A 132 5.87 3.14 19.28
N LYS A 133 5.49 1.90 18.94
CA LYS A 133 5.17 0.85 19.92
C LYS A 133 6.24 -0.23 20.03
N SER A 134 7.43 -0.02 19.44
CA SER A 134 8.61 -0.85 19.69
C SER A 134 9.31 -0.44 20.99
N GLU A 135 10.18 -1.30 21.51
CA GLU A 135 10.98 -1.04 22.71
C GLU A 135 11.91 0.17 22.54
N ASP A 136 12.58 0.30 21.38
CA ASP A 136 13.44 1.43 21.01
C ASP A 136 13.00 2.05 19.67
N PRO A 137 12.09 3.05 19.70
CA PRO A 137 11.57 3.69 18.50
C PRO A 137 12.64 4.36 17.63
N ALA A 138 13.68 4.95 18.23
CA ALA A 138 14.72 5.64 17.47
C ALA A 138 15.56 4.64 16.65
N ARG A 139 15.94 3.53 17.30
CA ARG A 139 16.68 2.45 16.63
C ARG A 139 15.83 1.72 15.60
N MET A 140 14.56 1.44 15.91
CA MET A 140 13.62 0.82 14.96
C MET A 140 13.40 1.71 13.72
N ALA A 141 13.20 3.02 13.92
CA ALA A 141 13.05 3.95 12.81
C ALA A 141 14.30 3.96 11.91
N HIS A 142 15.50 4.03 12.50
CA HIS A 142 16.75 3.99 11.74
C HIS A 142 16.88 2.68 10.95
N ALA A 143 16.59 1.54 11.58
CA ALA A 143 16.66 0.24 10.93
C ALA A 143 15.66 0.11 9.76
N ILE A 144 14.44 0.61 9.91
CA ILE A 144 13.45 0.61 8.82
C ILE A 144 13.89 1.49 7.65
N VAL A 145 14.43 2.69 7.91
CA VAL A 145 14.96 3.57 6.85
C VAL A 145 16.09 2.89 6.08
N GLN A 146 17.02 2.25 6.80
CA GLN A 146 18.10 1.48 6.18
C GLN A 146 17.57 0.29 5.39
N ALA A 147 16.54 -0.41 5.89
CA ALA A 147 15.94 -1.55 5.21
C ALA A 147 15.28 -1.16 3.88
N VAL A 148 14.59 -0.02 3.85
CA VAL A 148 13.97 0.51 2.62
C VAL A 148 15.03 0.89 1.60
N THR A 149 16.14 1.48 2.06
CA THR A 149 17.25 1.91 1.18
C THR A 149 18.03 0.72 0.63
N HIS A 150 18.24 -0.31 1.44
CA HIS A 150 19.09 -1.46 1.14
C HIS A 150 18.30 -2.77 1.04
N TYR A 151 17.05 -2.72 0.57
CA TYR A 151 16.11 -3.85 0.58
C TYR A 151 16.57 -5.08 -0.22
N GLN A 152 17.60 -4.95 -1.05
CA GLN A 152 18.21 -6.04 -1.82
C GLN A 152 19.52 -6.57 -1.22
N ASP A 153 20.05 -5.96 -0.16
CA ASP A 153 21.29 -6.42 0.50
C ASP A 153 20.96 -7.24 1.75
N PRO A 154 20.98 -8.59 1.67
CA PRO A 154 20.64 -9.44 2.81
C PRO A 154 21.62 -9.30 3.98
N LYS A 155 22.87 -8.86 3.75
CA LYS A 155 23.84 -8.66 4.84
C LYS A 155 23.48 -7.43 5.65
N ILE A 156 23.20 -6.31 4.97
CA ILE A 156 22.74 -5.09 5.63
C ILE A 156 21.43 -5.36 6.37
N LEU A 157 20.46 -6.03 5.73
CA LEU A 157 19.19 -6.38 6.37
C LEU A 157 19.37 -7.23 7.63
N ALA A 158 20.28 -8.21 7.61
CA ALA A 158 20.59 -9.02 8.77
C ALA A 158 21.25 -8.20 9.89
N ASP A 159 22.15 -7.28 9.54
CA ASP A 159 22.88 -6.46 10.51
C ASP A 159 21.98 -5.42 11.19
N ILE A 160 21.16 -4.70 10.42
CA ILE A 160 20.23 -3.70 10.99
C ILE A 160 19.10 -4.34 11.80
N SER A 161 18.82 -5.62 11.59
CA SER A 161 17.80 -6.37 12.36
C SER A 161 18.31 -6.86 13.72
N LYS A 162 19.61 -6.72 14.02
CA LYS A 162 20.20 -7.17 15.29
C LYS A 162 19.98 -6.18 16.42
N GLY A 163 19.65 -6.71 17.60
CA GLY A 163 19.60 -5.96 18.85
C GLY A 163 18.55 -4.85 18.87
N LEU A 164 17.48 -4.98 18.07
CA LEU A 164 16.40 -3.97 17.99
C LEU A 164 15.49 -3.93 19.22
N GLY A 165 15.61 -4.91 20.13
CA GLY A 165 14.66 -5.12 21.22
C GLY A 165 13.36 -5.75 20.71
N GLU A 166 12.32 -5.68 21.53
CA GLU A 166 11.00 -6.17 21.17
C GLU A 166 10.31 -5.22 20.17
N ALA A 167 9.87 -5.80 19.04
CA ALA A 167 9.01 -5.10 18.09
C ALA A 167 7.59 -4.95 18.67
N MET A 168 6.78 -4.12 18.00
CA MET A 168 5.33 -4.09 18.25
C MET A 168 4.76 -5.52 18.23
N ARG A 169 3.98 -5.87 19.26
CA ARG A 169 3.27 -7.15 19.28
C ARG A 169 2.23 -7.20 18.18
N GLY A 170 2.36 -8.20 17.30
CA GLY A 170 1.39 -8.48 16.25
C GLY A 170 0.06 -8.95 16.80
N LEU A 171 -1.04 -8.55 16.16
CA LEU A 171 -2.38 -9.08 16.38
C LEU A 171 -2.73 -10.02 15.22
N GLU A 172 -3.29 -11.18 15.53
CA GLU A 172 -3.89 -12.01 14.50
C GLU A 172 -5.20 -11.38 14.01
N LEU A 173 -5.36 -11.29 12.69
CA LEU A 173 -6.54 -10.69 12.08
C LEU A 173 -7.83 -11.43 12.42
N SER A 174 -7.75 -12.75 12.60
CA SER A 174 -8.87 -13.62 13.01
C SER A 174 -9.42 -13.28 14.40
N GLN A 175 -8.63 -12.58 15.22
CA GLN A 175 -8.99 -12.20 16.59
C GLN A 175 -9.57 -10.77 16.67
N ILE A 176 -9.57 -10.03 15.56
CA ILE A 176 -10.10 -8.67 15.49
C ILE A 176 -11.56 -8.76 15.05
N PRO A 177 -12.52 -8.19 15.82
CA PRO A 177 -13.92 -8.11 15.40
C PRO A 177 -14.06 -7.48 14.01
N GLU A 178 -14.99 -7.97 13.20
CA GLU A 178 -15.10 -7.56 11.80
C GLU A 178 -15.38 -6.05 11.65
N GLU A 179 -16.13 -5.48 12.58
CA GLU A 179 -16.43 -4.05 12.69
C GLU A 179 -15.22 -3.15 12.99
N GLU A 180 -14.16 -3.73 13.57
CA GLU A 180 -12.93 -3.03 13.92
C GLU A 180 -11.89 -3.03 12.79
N LEU A 181 -12.05 -3.93 11.80
CA LEU A 181 -11.13 -4.04 10.66
C LEU A 181 -11.13 -2.77 9.82
N LEU A 182 -9.94 -2.20 9.63
CA LEU A 182 -9.67 -1.01 8.86
C LEU A 182 -9.46 -1.32 7.37
N ALA A 183 -8.92 -2.48 7.03
CA ALA A 183 -8.71 -2.89 5.65
C ALA A 183 -10.03 -2.92 4.86
N LYS A 184 -11.14 -3.28 5.52
CA LYS A 184 -12.47 -3.34 4.89
C LYS A 184 -13.14 -1.98 4.73
N ARG A 185 -12.65 -0.91 5.39
CA ARG A 185 -13.28 0.42 5.36
C ARG A 185 -13.09 1.12 4.01
N GLY A 186 -14.12 1.83 3.55
CA GLY A 186 -14.15 2.54 2.27
C GLY A 186 -14.52 1.67 1.05
N TRP A 187 -14.81 2.31 -0.07
CA TRP A 187 -15.33 1.73 -1.32
C TRP A 187 -14.49 2.02 -2.58
#